data_AF-U4QZW9-F1
#
_entry.id   AF-U4QZW9-F1
#
_cell.length_a   1.000
_cell.length_b   1.000
_cell.length_c   1.000
_cell.angle_alpha   90.00
_cell.angle_beta   90.00
_cell.angle_gamma   90.00
#
_symmetry.space_group_name_H-M   'P 1'
#
loop_
_entity.id
_entity.type
_entity.pdbx_description
1 polymer ?
#
loop_
_entity_poly.entity_id
_entity_poly.type
_entity_poly.pdbx_seq_one_letter_code
_entity_poly.pdbx_strand_id
1 'polypeptide(L)'
;MDRIGKMIKQLNDSDEKAEEIIRELIDEGVSALPQILNAIRNGPTPAHILLRQVILQISDSTMMDEMKVLLDDKNSYIRSIAYRILGRSSDQSITDKIEQYLEDDILLESDRVWAAKALGDGLHFHSLPILREQIRILDKDDAIHYYPELTLAISYAMARLGDSSALPHVLELSKEQDISVRLSALKLLRFFSGSGVFEQLKSVLVDSILEIRKDALDAFFLLGTKSATYCIWKLCKDENQVIAQHARKRFAQITGTEIQDEDLIKDFNKYLDDKGIEINNKVCFRSGYPINVQSLVKSIIDSKPSVDLLDELFAITGNRFGHDPEIWIYANPPDYSSLVSSWLVENGSKYSIGSLNKLGFAQSFAPMLE
;
A
#
# COMPACT_ATOMS: atom_id res chain seq x y z
N MET A 1 15.42 -15.00 -35.05
CA MET A 1 15.10 -14.15 -33.90
C MET A 1 14.62 -12.83 -34.46
N ASP A 2 13.34 -12.53 -34.28
CA ASP A 2 12.70 -11.27 -34.67
C ASP A 2 13.16 -10.12 -33.76
N ARG A 3 12.59 -8.92 -33.95
CA ARG A 3 13.02 -7.72 -33.23
C ARG A 3 12.87 -7.87 -31.71
N ILE A 4 11.69 -8.29 -31.25
CA ILE A 4 11.36 -8.45 -29.82
C ILE A 4 12.24 -9.53 -29.18
N GLY A 5 12.47 -10.66 -29.86
CA GLY A 5 13.38 -11.69 -29.36
C GLY A 5 14.82 -11.21 -29.22
N LYS A 6 15.31 -10.34 -30.12
CA LYS A 6 16.65 -9.74 -30.02
C LYS A 6 16.75 -8.81 -28.82
N MET A 7 15.71 -8.01 -28.56
CA MET A 7 15.63 -7.12 -27.41
C MET A 7 15.65 -7.88 -26.09
N ILE A 8 14.84 -8.94 -25.98
CA ILE A 8 14.83 -9.83 -24.81
C ILE A 8 16.21 -10.47 -24.59
N LYS A 9 16.87 -10.91 -25.68
CA LYS A 9 18.23 -11.45 -25.57
C LYS A 9 19.22 -10.41 -25.06
N GLN A 10 19.17 -9.17 -25.57
CA GLN A 10 20.04 -8.09 -25.12
C GLN A 10 19.85 -7.79 -23.63
N LEU A 11 18.61 -7.78 -23.13
CA LEU A 11 18.34 -7.64 -21.68
C LEU A 11 18.95 -8.76 -20.83
N ASN A 12 19.16 -9.95 -21.39
CA ASN A 12 19.83 -11.04 -20.68
C ASN A 12 21.36 -10.94 -20.73
N ASP A 13 21.89 -10.33 -21.78
CA ASP A 13 23.33 -10.26 -22.03
C ASP A 13 23.99 -9.05 -21.33
N SER A 14 23.28 -7.92 -21.16
CA SER A 14 23.81 -6.70 -20.52
C SER A 14 22.72 -5.73 -20.05
N ASP A 15 23.01 -5.01 -18.96
CA ASP A 15 22.14 -3.95 -18.41
C ASP A 15 22.39 -2.56 -19.03
N GLU A 16 23.46 -2.37 -19.81
CA GLU A 16 23.91 -1.04 -20.29
C GLU A 16 22.84 -0.28 -21.10
N LYS A 17 21.92 -1.00 -21.75
CA LYS A 17 20.80 -0.45 -22.53
C LYS A 17 19.43 -0.90 -22.03
N ALA A 18 19.34 -1.39 -20.79
CA ALA A 18 18.12 -1.97 -20.27
C ALA A 18 16.94 -1.01 -20.32
N GLU A 19 17.13 0.26 -19.93
CA GLU A 19 16.06 1.27 -19.93
C GLU A 19 15.52 1.57 -21.33
N GLU A 20 16.39 1.70 -22.33
CA GLU A 20 16.01 1.95 -23.73
C GLU A 20 15.21 0.77 -24.27
N ILE A 21 15.70 -0.45 -24.04
CA ILE A 21 15.05 -1.68 -24.50
C ILE A 21 13.68 -1.86 -23.81
N ILE A 22 13.58 -1.59 -22.51
CA ILE A 22 12.31 -1.67 -21.78
C ILE A 22 11.28 -0.69 -22.36
N ARG A 23 11.67 0.56 -22.63
CA ARG A 23 10.79 1.54 -23.27
C ARG A 23 10.30 1.08 -24.62
N GLU A 24 11.21 0.62 -25.47
CA GLU A 24 10.82 0.09 -26.78
C GLU A 24 9.88 -1.11 -26.66
N LEU A 25 10.11 -2.05 -25.72
CA LEU A 25 9.20 -3.18 -25.50
C LEU A 25 7.82 -2.73 -24.98
N ILE A 26 7.75 -1.68 -24.18
CA ILE A 26 6.47 -1.07 -23.75
C ILE A 26 5.76 -0.46 -24.95
N ASP A 27 6.47 0.23 -25.84
CA ASP A 27 5.93 0.88 -27.04
C ASP A 27 5.42 -0.13 -28.09
N GLU A 28 6.02 -1.33 -28.15
CA GLU A 28 5.49 -2.45 -28.96
C GLU A 28 4.12 -2.97 -28.45
N GLY A 29 3.76 -2.64 -27.20
CA GLY A 29 2.45 -2.95 -26.61
C GLY A 29 2.17 -4.45 -26.50
N VAL A 30 0.90 -4.84 -26.65
CA VAL A 30 0.47 -6.25 -26.54
C VAL A 30 1.14 -7.16 -27.56
N SER A 31 1.65 -6.63 -28.68
CA SER A 31 2.37 -7.43 -29.68
C SER A 31 3.64 -8.08 -29.15
N ALA A 32 4.27 -7.51 -28.10
CA ALA A 32 5.44 -8.08 -27.43
C ALA A 32 5.10 -9.19 -26.44
N LEU A 33 3.85 -9.23 -25.95
CA LEU A 33 3.44 -10.10 -24.85
C LEU A 33 3.72 -11.58 -25.10
N PRO A 34 3.42 -12.19 -26.28
CA PRO A 34 3.68 -13.62 -26.50
C PRO A 34 5.15 -14.01 -26.31
N GLN A 35 6.07 -13.15 -26.73
CA GLN A 35 7.51 -13.43 -26.65
C GLN A 35 8.05 -13.18 -25.25
N ILE A 36 7.58 -12.13 -24.60
CA ILE A 36 7.92 -11.84 -23.21
C ILE A 36 7.45 -12.99 -22.32
N LEU A 37 6.20 -13.45 -22.48
CA LEU A 37 5.67 -14.59 -21.73
C LEU A 37 6.45 -15.87 -22.02
N ASN A 38 6.81 -16.13 -23.27
CA ASN A 38 7.64 -17.29 -23.61
C ASN A 38 9.01 -17.22 -22.91
N ALA A 39 9.65 -16.05 -22.87
CA ALA A 39 10.89 -15.85 -22.13
C ALA A 39 10.72 -16.06 -20.61
N ILE A 40 9.59 -15.62 -20.04
CA ILE A 40 9.24 -15.84 -18.63
C ILE A 40 9.06 -17.34 -18.34
N ARG A 41 8.37 -18.09 -19.22
CA ARG A 41 8.13 -19.53 -19.06
C ARG A 41 9.41 -20.37 -19.11
N ASN A 42 10.44 -19.91 -19.81
CA ASN A 42 11.70 -20.66 -19.99
C ASN A 42 12.64 -20.64 -18.77
N GLY A 43 12.20 -20.08 -17.63
CA GLY A 43 12.93 -20.13 -16.37
C GLY A 43 13.74 -18.85 -16.07
N PRO A 44 14.22 -18.69 -14.83
CA PRO A 44 14.79 -17.44 -14.32
C PRO A 44 15.94 -16.92 -15.18
N THR A 45 15.85 -15.67 -15.59
CA THR A 45 16.89 -14.96 -16.33
C THR A 45 17.13 -13.57 -15.73
N PRO A 46 18.29 -12.92 -15.98
CA PRO A 46 18.51 -11.53 -15.56
C PRO A 46 17.39 -10.58 -15.99
N ALA A 47 16.82 -10.80 -17.18
CA ALA A 47 15.75 -9.96 -17.71
C ALA A 47 14.38 -10.17 -17.03
N HIS A 48 14.14 -11.24 -16.25
CA HIS A 48 12.78 -11.59 -15.80
C HIS A 48 12.05 -10.49 -15.05
N ILE A 49 12.73 -9.82 -14.12
CA ILE A 49 12.12 -8.71 -13.36
C ILE A 49 11.78 -7.56 -14.31
N LEU A 50 12.69 -7.24 -15.25
CA LEU A 50 12.49 -6.18 -16.25
C LEU A 50 11.34 -6.51 -17.20
N LEU A 51 11.22 -7.76 -17.62
CA LEU A 51 10.12 -8.24 -18.47
C LEU A 51 8.77 -8.15 -17.75
N ARG A 52 8.71 -8.46 -16.45
CA ARG A 52 7.51 -8.16 -15.65
C ARG A 52 7.22 -6.66 -15.63
N GLN A 53 8.23 -5.81 -15.45
CA GLN A 53 8.06 -4.35 -15.46
C GLN A 53 7.52 -3.83 -16.79
N VAL A 54 7.93 -4.43 -17.91
CA VAL A 54 7.36 -4.13 -19.24
C VAL A 54 5.87 -4.46 -19.25
N ILE A 55 5.49 -5.70 -18.90
CA ILE A 55 4.09 -6.14 -18.96
C ILE A 55 3.18 -5.24 -18.10
N LEU A 56 3.63 -4.84 -16.91
CA LEU A 56 2.86 -3.98 -15.99
C LEU A 56 2.66 -2.54 -16.49
N GLN A 57 3.42 -2.12 -17.51
CA GLN A 57 3.39 -0.76 -18.09
C GLN A 57 2.74 -0.72 -19.48
N ILE A 58 2.48 -1.86 -20.12
CA ILE A 58 1.74 -1.91 -21.38
C ILE A 58 0.34 -1.35 -21.16
N SER A 59 0.04 -0.25 -21.87
CA SER A 59 -1.23 0.45 -21.83
C SER A 59 -1.99 0.23 -23.13
N ASP A 60 -2.55 -0.97 -23.29
CA ASP A 60 -3.32 -1.40 -24.46
C ASP A 60 -4.75 -1.79 -24.05
N SER A 61 -5.72 -1.44 -24.89
CA SER A 61 -7.13 -1.80 -24.71
C SER A 61 -7.39 -3.31 -24.64
N THR A 62 -6.59 -4.16 -25.31
CA THR A 62 -6.77 -5.62 -25.33
C THR A 62 -6.09 -6.31 -24.15
N MET A 63 -5.30 -5.59 -23.36
CA MET A 63 -4.51 -6.14 -22.26
C MET A 63 -5.38 -6.89 -21.24
N MET A 64 -6.58 -6.39 -20.97
CA MET A 64 -7.51 -7.00 -20.02
C MET A 64 -7.96 -8.40 -20.47
N ASP A 65 -8.23 -8.58 -21.76
CA ASP A 65 -8.66 -9.87 -22.30
C ASP A 65 -7.52 -10.90 -22.28
N GLU A 66 -6.30 -10.46 -22.60
CA GLU A 66 -5.11 -11.30 -22.47
C GLU A 66 -4.90 -11.76 -21.02
N MET A 67 -5.01 -10.84 -20.04
CA MET A 67 -4.82 -11.22 -18.64
C MET A 67 -5.89 -12.19 -18.14
N LYS A 68 -7.14 -12.10 -18.62
CA LYS A 68 -8.21 -13.06 -18.30
C LYS A 68 -7.85 -14.49 -18.72
N VAL A 69 -7.14 -14.64 -19.84
CA VAL A 69 -6.62 -15.95 -20.33
C VAL A 69 -5.45 -16.40 -19.46
N LEU A 70 -4.54 -15.50 -19.10
CA LEU A 70 -3.34 -15.83 -18.33
C LEU A 70 -3.59 -16.22 -16.87
N LEU A 71 -4.80 -15.99 -16.35
CA LEU A 71 -5.21 -16.56 -15.05
C LEU A 71 -5.16 -18.10 -15.03
N ASP A 72 -5.31 -18.74 -16.19
CA ASP A 72 -5.23 -20.21 -16.35
C ASP A 72 -3.83 -20.69 -16.79
N ASP A 73 -2.82 -19.81 -16.79
CA ASP A 73 -1.45 -20.21 -17.15
C ASP A 73 -0.91 -21.22 -16.14
N LYS A 74 -0.15 -22.21 -16.62
CA LYS A 74 0.48 -23.23 -15.76
C LYS A 74 1.55 -22.63 -14.82
N ASN A 75 2.15 -21.50 -15.20
CA ASN A 75 3.18 -20.82 -14.43
C ASN A 75 2.55 -19.81 -13.45
N SER A 76 2.72 -20.04 -12.14
CA SER A 76 2.19 -19.17 -11.08
C SER A 76 2.72 -17.75 -11.12
N TYR A 77 3.96 -17.54 -11.59
CA TYR A 77 4.51 -16.20 -11.76
C TYR A 77 3.75 -15.42 -12.83
N ILE A 78 3.35 -16.07 -13.93
CA ILE A 78 2.53 -15.44 -14.97
C ILE A 78 1.12 -15.14 -14.44
N ARG A 79 0.51 -16.07 -13.70
CA ARG A 79 -0.77 -15.81 -13.03
C ARG A 79 -0.69 -14.59 -12.10
N SER A 80 0.41 -14.45 -11.33
CA SER A 80 0.61 -13.27 -10.46
C SER A 80 0.63 -11.93 -11.22
N ILE A 81 1.13 -11.92 -12.46
CA ILE A 81 1.12 -10.74 -13.31
C ILE A 81 -0.31 -10.44 -13.77
N ALA A 82 -1.06 -11.48 -14.16
CA ALA A 82 -2.46 -11.36 -14.53
C ALA A 82 -3.30 -10.80 -13.37
N TYR A 83 -3.22 -11.39 -12.17
CA TYR A 83 -3.90 -10.86 -10.98
C TYR A 83 -3.56 -9.41 -10.69
N ARG A 84 -2.28 -9.03 -10.80
CA ARG A 84 -1.84 -7.65 -10.55
C ARG A 84 -2.48 -6.65 -11.53
N ILE A 85 -2.52 -6.97 -12.82
CA ILE A 85 -3.08 -6.07 -13.83
C ILE A 85 -4.59 -6.01 -13.72
N LEU A 86 -5.23 -7.16 -13.54
CA LEU A 86 -6.68 -7.26 -13.33
C LEU A 86 -7.12 -6.52 -12.07
N GLY A 87 -6.38 -6.63 -10.97
CA GLY A 87 -6.62 -5.91 -9.73
C GLY A 87 -6.40 -4.40 -9.82
N ARG A 88 -5.81 -3.87 -10.89
CA ARG A 88 -5.77 -2.41 -11.14
C ARG A 88 -7.00 -1.92 -11.90
N SER A 89 -7.83 -2.84 -12.37
CA SER A 89 -9.07 -2.54 -13.05
C SER A 89 -10.24 -2.65 -12.09
N SER A 90 -11.24 -1.78 -12.28
CA SER A 90 -12.55 -1.93 -11.63
C SER A 90 -13.54 -2.70 -12.51
N ASP A 91 -13.07 -3.38 -13.56
CA ASP A 91 -13.86 -4.27 -14.40
C ASP A 91 -14.45 -5.41 -13.56
N GLN A 92 -15.74 -5.33 -13.26
CA GLN A 92 -16.43 -6.32 -12.44
C GLN A 92 -16.71 -7.64 -13.18
N SER A 93 -16.47 -7.74 -14.50
CA SER A 93 -16.75 -8.95 -15.30
C SER A 93 -15.90 -10.16 -14.92
N ILE A 94 -14.82 -9.97 -14.17
CA ILE A 94 -13.90 -11.03 -13.74
C ILE A 94 -14.08 -11.43 -12.27
N THR A 95 -14.98 -10.76 -11.55
CA THR A 95 -15.17 -10.93 -10.09
C THR A 95 -15.36 -12.40 -9.74
N ASP A 96 -16.35 -13.05 -10.33
CA ASP A 96 -16.68 -14.47 -10.08
C ASP A 96 -15.48 -15.40 -10.34
N LYS A 97 -14.67 -15.10 -11.37
CA LYS A 97 -13.50 -15.90 -11.70
C LYS A 97 -12.39 -15.71 -10.64
N ILE A 98 -12.14 -14.49 -10.18
CA ILE A 98 -11.15 -14.23 -9.12
C ILE A 98 -11.62 -14.83 -7.79
N GLU A 99 -12.91 -14.75 -7.48
CA GLU A 99 -13.51 -15.40 -6.30
C GLU A 99 -13.29 -16.91 -6.31
N GLN A 100 -13.52 -17.59 -7.44
CA GLN A 100 -13.24 -19.02 -7.58
C GLN A 100 -11.78 -19.37 -7.26
N TYR A 101 -10.81 -18.57 -7.73
CA TYR A 101 -9.40 -18.83 -7.39
C TYR A 101 -9.07 -18.53 -5.92
N LEU A 102 -9.79 -17.63 -5.26
CA LEU A 102 -9.61 -17.42 -3.82
C LEU A 102 -10.13 -18.62 -3.01
N GLU A 103 -11.21 -19.26 -3.45
CA GLU A 103 -11.87 -20.38 -2.77
C GLU A 103 -11.22 -21.74 -3.07
N ASP A 104 -10.50 -21.88 -4.18
CA ASP A 104 -9.88 -23.14 -4.60
C ASP A 104 -8.69 -23.51 -3.69
N ASP A 105 -8.90 -24.54 -2.86
CA ASP A 105 -7.94 -25.07 -1.90
C ASP A 105 -6.86 -25.96 -2.54
N ILE A 106 -6.99 -26.30 -3.83
CA ILE A 106 -6.00 -27.06 -4.61
C ILE A 106 -4.92 -26.12 -5.15
N LEU A 107 -5.24 -24.83 -5.33
CA LEU A 107 -4.26 -23.84 -5.78
C LEU A 107 -3.18 -23.59 -4.75
N LEU A 108 -2.06 -23.06 -5.25
CA LEU A 108 -1.02 -22.57 -4.37
C LEU A 108 -1.59 -21.41 -3.53
N GLU A 109 -1.20 -21.37 -2.25
CA GLU A 109 -1.55 -20.26 -1.36
C GLU A 109 -1.23 -18.89 -1.99
N SER A 110 -0.11 -18.80 -2.72
CA SER A 110 0.28 -17.58 -3.42
C SER A 110 -0.74 -17.11 -4.46
N ASP A 111 -1.43 -18.01 -5.17
CA ASP A 111 -2.49 -17.64 -6.11
C ASP A 111 -3.70 -17.07 -5.36
N ARG A 112 -4.10 -17.70 -4.25
CA ARG A 112 -5.20 -17.23 -3.40
C ARG A 112 -4.89 -15.85 -2.80
N VAL A 113 -3.64 -15.63 -2.37
CA VAL A 113 -3.14 -14.31 -1.92
C VAL A 113 -3.28 -13.27 -3.03
N TRP A 114 -2.89 -13.61 -4.26
CA TRP A 114 -3.00 -12.70 -5.40
C TRP A 114 -4.46 -12.42 -5.78
N ALA A 115 -5.33 -13.43 -5.72
CA ALA A 115 -6.75 -13.27 -5.94
C ALA A 115 -7.37 -12.31 -4.90
N ALA A 116 -7.11 -12.53 -3.60
CA ALA A 116 -7.58 -11.63 -2.54
C ALA A 116 -7.12 -10.17 -2.77
N LYS A 117 -5.83 -9.97 -3.04
CA LYS A 117 -5.29 -8.63 -3.33
C LYS A 117 -5.96 -8.01 -4.55
N ALA A 118 -6.20 -8.77 -5.62
CA ALA A 118 -6.86 -8.28 -6.82
C ALA A 118 -8.30 -7.82 -6.54
N LEU A 119 -9.07 -8.58 -5.74
CA LEU A 119 -10.43 -8.20 -5.32
C LEU A 119 -10.44 -6.86 -4.56
N GLY A 120 -9.50 -6.69 -3.63
CA GLY A 120 -9.36 -5.44 -2.87
C GLY A 120 -8.87 -4.26 -3.71
N ASP A 121 -7.82 -4.49 -4.50
CA ASP A 121 -7.20 -3.45 -5.32
C ASP A 121 -8.16 -2.96 -6.42
N GLY A 122 -8.94 -3.87 -7.02
CA GLY A 122 -9.91 -3.60 -8.08
C GLY A 122 -11.25 -3.06 -7.55
N LEU A 123 -11.41 -2.95 -6.23
CA LEU A 123 -12.63 -2.47 -5.57
C LEU A 123 -13.86 -3.35 -5.89
N HIS A 124 -13.70 -4.68 -5.88
CA HIS A 124 -14.77 -5.64 -6.09
C HIS A 124 -15.65 -5.78 -4.84
N PHE A 125 -16.48 -4.77 -4.55
CA PHE A 125 -17.31 -4.70 -3.33
C PHE A 125 -18.25 -5.90 -3.14
N HIS A 126 -18.68 -6.55 -4.22
CA HIS A 126 -19.54 -7.73 -4.18
C HIS A 126 -18.85 -8.95 -3.56
N SER A 127 -17.52 -8.95 -3.46
CA SER A 127 -16.72 -10.05 -2.91
C SER A 127 -16.58 -10.05 -1.39
N LEU A 128 -17.08 -9.02 -0.70
CA LEU A 128 -17.06 -8.96 0.77
C LEU A 128 -17.63 -10.22 1.47
N PRO A 129 -18.76 -10.81 1.03
CA PRO A 129 -19.27 -12.05 1.62
C PRO A 129 -18.29 -13.21 1.53
N ILE A 130 -17.64 -13.40 0.38
CA ILE A 130 -16.66 -14.47 0.19
C ILE A 130 -15.39 -14.20 1.01
N LEU A 131 -14.88 -12.96 1.00
CA LEU A 131 -13.71 -12.60 1.82
C LEU A 131 -13.96 -12.85 3.32
N ARG A 132 -15.14 -12.49 3.84
CA ARG A 132 -15.54 -12.79 5.24
C ARG A 132 -15.61 -14.29 5.50
N GLU A 133 -16.19 -15.04 4.57
CA GLU A 133 -16.29 -16.49 4.70
C GLU A 133 -14.90 -17.15 4.73
N GLN A 134 -13.97 -16.69 3.88
CA GLN A 134 -12.60 -17.19 3.86
C GLN A 134 -11.85 -16.87 5.16
N ILE A 135 -12.00 -15.67 5.75
CA ILE A 135 -11.48 -15.40 7.09
C ILE A 135 -12.10 -16.35 8.12
N ARG A 136 -13.42 -16.56 8.08
CA ARG A 136 -14.11 -17.47 9.02
C ARG A 136 -13.62 -18.92 8.89
N ILE A 137 -13.30 -19.37 7.68
CA ILE A 137 -12.74 -20.70 7.42
C ILE A 137 -11.31 -20.79 8.00
N LEU A 138 -10.48 -19.76 7.83
CA LEU A 138 -9.11 -19.72 8.36
C LEU A 138 -9.08 -19.59 9.89
N ASP A 139 -10.03 -18.85 10.47
CA ASP A 139 -10.20 -18.71 11.91
C ASP A 139 -10.59 -20.03 12.57
N LYS A 140 -11.30 -20.88 11.83
CA LYS A 140 -11.63 -22.22 12.29
C LYS A 140 -10.36 -23.07 12.37
N ASP A 141 -10.17 -23.70 13.53
CA ASP A 141 -9.04 -24.59 13.82
C ASP A 141 -7.66 -23.90 13.78
N ASP A 142 -7.62 -22.58 14.01
CA ASP A 142 -6.38 -21.80 14.18
C ASP A 142 -5.51 -21.70 12.90
N ALA A 143 -6.11 -21.90 11.73
CA ALA A 143 -5.41 -21.90 10.44
C ALA A 143 -4.83 -20.53 10.04
N ILE A 144 -5.23 -19.44 10.69
CA ILE A 144 -4.66 -18.09 10.50
C ILE A 144 -3.15 -18.04 10.73
N HIS A 145 -2.61 -18.84 11.66
CA HIS A 145 -1.18 -18.91 11.95
C HIS A 145 -0.41 -19.78 10.94
N TYR A 146 -1.10 -20.71 10.28
CA TYR A 146 -0.53 -21.56 9.24
C TYR A 146 -0.52 -20.88 7.87
N TYR A 147 -1.49 -20.00 7.60
CA TYR A 147 -1.62 -19.23 6.36
C TYR A 147 -1.68 -17.71 6.63
N PRO A 148 -0.65 -17.13 7.27
CA PRO A 148 -0.66 -15.72 7.66
C PRO A 148 -0.66 -14.78 6.45
N GLU A 149 0.01 -15.16 5.35
CA GLU A 149 0.07 -14.33 4.15
C GLU A 149 -1.32 -14.21 3.50
N LEU A 150 -2.04 -15.31 3.39
CA LEU A 150 -3.42 -15.32 2.91
C LEU A 150 -4.36 -14.55 3.83
N THR A 151 -4.25 -14.75 5.14
CA THR A 151 -5.06 -14.04 6.14
C THR A 151 -4.88 -12.52 6.04
N LEU A 152 -3.62 -12.06 5.92
CA LEU A 152 -3.30 -10.64 5.75
C LEU A 152 -3.76 -10.10 4.38
N ALA A 153 -3.68 -10.90 3.31
CA ALA A 153 -4.16 -10.51 1.99
C ALA A 153 -5.68 -10.31 1.95
N ILE A 154 -6.44 -11.23 2.55
CA ILE A 154 -7.89 -11.12 2.67
C ILE A 154 -8.25 -9.93 3.58
N SER A 155 -7.56 -9.77 4.70
CA SER A 155 -7.77 -8.64 5.62
C SER A 155 -7.50 -7.28 4.94
N TYR A 156 -6.46 -7.20 4.12
CA TYR A 156 -6.16 -6.03 3.29
C TYR A 156 -7.27 -5.77 2.27
N ALA A 157 -7.74 -6.82 1.58
CA ALA A 157 -8.81 -6.69 0.61
C ALA A 157 -10.10 -6.18 1.27
N MET A 158 -10.49 -6.76 2.41
CA MET A 158 -11.63 -6.30 3.20
C MET A 158 -11.48 -4.84 3.62
N ALA A 159 -10.33 -4.42 4.12
CA ALA A 159 -10.07 -3.02 4.49
C ALA A 159 -10.17 -2.06 3.30
N ARG A 160 -9.68 -2.48 2.12
CA ARG A 160 -9.83 -1.75 0.85
C ARG A 160 -11.28 -1.61 0.40
N LEU A 161 -12.15 -2.52 0.82
CA LEU A 161 -13.58 -2.52 0.54
C LEU A 161 -14.41 -1.90 1.70
N GLY A 162 -13.75 -1.32 2.70
CA GLY A 162 -14.40 -0.60 3.81
C GLY A 162 -14.85 -1.50 4.96
N ASP A 163 -14.37 -2.75 5.02
CA ASP A 163 -14.68 -3.70 6.07
C ASP A 163 -13.47 -3.95 6.98
N SER A 164 -13.60 -3.54 8.24
CA SER A 164 -12.55 -3.69 9.26
C SER A 164 -12.74 -4.92 10.16
N SER A 165 -13.67 -5.82 9.86
CA SER A 165 -14.02 -6.96 10.73
C SER A 165 -12.89 -7.97 10.92
N ALA A 166 -11.90 -8.01 10.02
CA ALA A 166 -10.70 -8.83 10.15
C ALA A 166 -9.59 -8.22 11.04
N LEU A 167 -9.83 -7.04 11.63
CA LEU A 167 -8.86 -6.38 12.51
C LEU A 167 -8.32 -7.27 13.66
N PRO A 168 -9.14 -8.08 14.36
CA PRO A 168 -8.63 -8.95 15.43
C PRO A 168 -7.52 -9.89 14.94
N HIS A 169 -7.69 -10.49 13.75
CA HIS A 169 -6.71 -11.39 13.13
C HIS A 169 -5.41 -10.66 12.76
N VAL A 170 -5.51 -9.42 12.24
CA VAL A 170 -4.33 -8.60 11.96
C VAL A 170 -3.58 -8.24 13.26
N LEU A 171 -4.30 -7.93 14.34
CA LEU A 171 -3.69 -7.64 15.65
C LEU A 171 -2.99 -8.88 16.23
N GLU A 172 -3.57 -10.06 16.05
CA GLU A 172 -2.97 -11.33 16.45
C GLU A 172 -1.69 -11.62 15.66
N LEU A 173 -1.74 -11.54 14.33
CA LEU A 173 -0.57 -11.75 13.47
C LEU A 173 0.52 -10.68 13.67
N SER A 174 0.18 -9.49 14.17
CA SER A 174 1.17 -8.46 14.54
C SER A 174 1.99 -8.80 15.80
N LYS A 175 1.71 -9.93 16.44
CA LYS A 175 2.43 -10.44 17.61
C LYS A 175 3.14 -11.76 17.33
N GLU A 176 3.10 -12.22 16.08
CA GLU A 176 3.78 -13.44 15.66
C GLU A 176 5.28 -13.39 15.90
N GLN A 177 5.87 -14.57 16.09
CA GLN A 177 7.33 -14.69 16.24
C GLN A 177 8.04 -14.40 14.93
N ASP A 178 7.47 -14.87 13.81
CA ASP A 178 8.00 -14.62 12.48
C ASP A 178 7.99 -13.11 12.19
N ILE A 179 9.19 -12.56 11.95
CA ILE A 179 9.41 -11.13 11.72
C ILE A 179 8.73 -10.67 10.43
N SER A 180 8.70 -11.52 9.40
CA SER A 180 8.06 -11.21 8.10
C SER A 180 6.55 -11.08 8.25
N VAL A 181 5.93 -12.00 8.99
CA VAL A 181 4.50 -11.95 9.30
C VAL A 181 4.17 -10.73 10.15
N ARG A 182 4.94 -10.50 11.21
CA ARG A 182 4.76 -9.35 12.11
C ARG A 182 4.89 -8.01 11.38
N LEU A 183 5.89 -7.86 10.52
CA LEU A 183 6.07 -6.67 9.67
C LEU A 183 4.88 -6.48 8.72
N SER A 184 4.42 -7.55 8.06
CA SER A 184 3.31 -7.48 7.12
C SER A 184 2.00 -7.08 7.82
N ALA A 185 1.75 -7.63 9.01
CA ALA A 185 0.61 -7.27 9.83
C ALA A 185 0.67 -5.81 10.31
N LEU A 186 1.83 -5.33 10.77
CA LEU A 186 2.01 -3.94 11.19
C LEU A 186 1.83 -2.94 10.04
N LYS A 187 2.35 -3.26 8.85
CA LYS A 187 2.11 -2.48 7.63
C LYS A 187 0.63 -2.38 7.31
N LEU A 188 -0.12 -3.45 7.55
CA LEU A 188 -1.56 -3.49 7.33
C LEU A 188 -2.33 -2.70 8.42
N LEU A 189 -1.93 -2.79 9.70
CA LEU A 189 -2.58 -2.08 10.81
C LEU A 189 -2.65 -0.56 10.60
N ARG A 190 -1.74 0.03 9.81
CA ARG A 190 -1.80 1.46 9.47
C ARG A 190 -3.08 1.88 8.75
N PHE A 191 -3.81 0.93 8.15
CA PHE A 191 -5.07 1.15 7.44
C PHE A 191 -6.31 0.91 8.31
N PHE A 192 -6.13 0.52 9.57
CA PHE A 192 -7.24 0.28 10.49
C PHE A 192 -7.40 1.41 11.51
N SER A 193 -8.64 1.59 11.95
CA SER A 193 -8.95 2.22 13.23
C SER A 193 -9.83 1.25 14.00
N GLY A 194 -9.53 1.04 15.28
CA GLY A 194 -10.27 0.08 16.08
C GLY A 194 -9.57 -0.19 17.40
N SER A 195 -10.29 -0.86 18.30
CA SER A 195 -9.75 -1.23 19.61
C SER A 195 -8.47 -2.04 19.47
N GLY A 196 -7.48 -1.75 20.31
CA GLY A 196 -6.18 -2.43 20.31
C GLY A 196 -5.15 -1.91 19.30
N VAL A 197 -5.55 -1.23 18.22
CA VAL A 197 -4.60 -0.71 17.20
C VAL A 197 -3.59 0.25 17.81
N PHE A 198 -4.06 1.25 18.55
CA PHE A 198 -3.19 2.28 19.14
C PHE A 198 -2.18 1.67 20.12
N GLU A 199 -2.64 0.80 21.03
CA GLU A 199 -1.77 0.17 22.02
C GLU A 199 -0.79 -0.82 21.38
N GLN A 200 -1.20 -1.56 20.34
CA GLN A 200 -0.29 -2.43 19.61
C GLN A 200 0.78 -1.63 18.86
N LEU A 201 0.42 -0.54 18.17
CA LEU A 201 1.41 0.32 17.52
C LEU A 201 2.36 0.96 18.54
N LYS A 202 1.85 1.33 19.71
CA LYS A 202 2.64 1.94 20.80
C LYS A 202 3.61 0.95 21.42
N SER A 203 3.22 -0.31 21.58
CA SER A 203 4.06 -1.35 22.19
C SER A 203 5.29 -1.65 21.32
N VAL A 204 5.14 -1.60 19.99
CA VAL A 204 6.21 -1.89 19.04
C VAL A 204 7.13 -0.70 18.74
N LEU A 205 6.87 0.48 19.31
CA LEU A 205 7.81 1.63 19.21
C LEU A 205 9.13 1.40 19.94
N VAL A 206 9.26 0.32 20.71
CA VAL A 206 10.51 -0.06 21.38
C VAL A 206 11.02 -1.42 20.89
N ASP A 207 10.50 -1.92 19.77
CA ASP A 207 10.94 -3.17 19.17
C ASP A 207 12.42 -3.09 18.77
N SER A 208 13.14 -4.22 18.87
CA SER A 208 14.55 -4.30 18.50
C SER A 208 14.78 -4.14 17.00
N ILE A 209 13.79 -4.48 16.19
CA ILE A 209 13.81 -4.36 14.73
C ILE A 209 13.45 -2.93 14.33
N LEU A 210 14.37 -2.24 13.64
CA LEU A 210 14.21 -0.83 13.27
C LEU A 210 13.02 -0.60 12.34
N GLU A 211 12.80 -1.53 11.41
CA GLU A 211 11.72 -1.50 10.44
C GLU A 211 10.35 -1.53 11.13
N ILE A 212 10.20 -2.33 12.20
CA ILE A 212 8.98 -2.38 13.01
C ILE A 212 8.73 -1.04 13.69
N ARG A 213 9.75 -0.45 14.32
CA ARG A 213 9.64 0.88 14.95
C ARG A 213 9.22 1.93 13.92
N LYS A 214 9.83 1.90 12.74
CA LYS A 214 9.55 2.83 11.64
C LYS A 214 8.12 2.70 11.13
N ASP A 215 7.63 1.49 10.89
CA ASP A 215 6.26 1.24 10.42
C ASP A 215 5.22 1.74 11.44
N ALA A 216 5.47 1.53 12.73
CA ALA A 216 4.59 2.04 13.79
C ALA A 216 4.61 3.58 13.89
N LEU A 217 5.78 4.18 13.76
CA LEU A 217 5.95 5.64 13.69
C LEU A 217 5.18 6.22 12.48
N ASP A 218 5.29 5.59 11.30
CA ASP A 218 4.55 5.99 10.10
C ASP A 218 3.03 5.78 10.25
N ALA A 219 2.58 4.78 11.02
CA ALA A 219 1.18 4.62 11.37
C ALA A 219 0.68 5.74 12.31
N PHE A 220 1.46 6.12 13.33
CA PHE A 220 1.14 7.28 14.18
C PHE A 220 1.13 8.59 13.39
N PHE A 221 2.04 8.75 12.42
CA PHE A 221 2.03 9.90 11.53
C PHE A 221 0.68 10.00 10.81
N LEU A 222 0.20 8.89 10.23
CA LEU A 222 -1.10 8.87 9.55
C LEU A 222 -2.29 9.14 10.48
N LEU A 223 -2.17 8.94 11.80
CA LEU A 223 -3.20 9.36 12.75
C LEU A 223 -3.14 10.88 12.98
N GLY A 224 -1.94 11.45 13.15
CA GLY A 224 -1.75 12.90 13.26
C GLY A 224 -2.51 13.57 14.41
N THR A 225 -2.93 12.80 15.41
CA THR A 225 -3.61 13.28 16.63
C THR A 225 -2.59 13.68 17.70
N LYS A 226 -3.01 14.40 18.75
CA LYS A 226 -2.10 14.79 19.85
C LYS A 226 -1.42 13.58 20.52
N SER A 227 -2.15 12.52 20.85
CA SER A 227 -1.60 11.30 21.45
C SER A 227 -0.63 10.58 20.52
N ALA A 228 -0.95 10.47 19.22
CA ALA A 228 -0.04 9.91 18.23
C ALA A 228 1.24 10.75 18.08
N THR A 229 1.09 12.08 18.05
CA THR A 229 2.20 13.04 17.99
C THR A 229 3.10 12.93 19.22
N TYR A 230 2.54 12.70 20.40
CA TYR A 230 3.31 12.43 21.61
C TYR A 230 4.12 11.13 21.52
N CYS A 231 3.56 10.06 20.93
CA CYS A 231 4.30 8.85 20.66
C CYS A 231 5.50 9.10 19.71
N ILE A 232 5.31 9.90 18.65
CA ILE A 232 6.39 10.32 17.75
C ILE A 232 7.43 11.18 18.47
N TRP A 233 7.00 12.12 19.32
CA TRP A 233 7.88 12.97 20.13
C TRP A 233 8.86 12.15 20.96
N LYS A 234 8.39 11.07 21.61
CA LYS A 234 9.25 10.18 22.39
C LYS A 234 10.36 9.54 21.53
N LEU A 235 10.07 9.21 20.28
CA LEU A 235 11.05 8.66 19.35
C LEU A 235 12.02 9.70 18.78
N CYS A 236 11.78 11.00 18.95
CA CYS A 236 12.75 12.02 18.51
C CYS A 236 14.09 11.97 19.28
N LYS A 237 14.13 11.23 20.39
CA LYS A 237 15.32 10.88 21.18
C LYS A 237 15.70 9.38 21.11
N ASP A 238 15.20 8.63 20.14
CA ASP A 238 15.57 7.21 19.97
C ASP A 238 17.09 7.07 19.88
N GLU A 239 17.63 6.03 20.52
CA GLU A 239 19.07 5.76 20.52
C GLU A 239 19.61 5.53 19.10
N ASN A 240 18.76 4.95 18.23
CA ASN A 240 19.06 4.83 16.82
C ASN A 240 18.74 6.14 16.09
N GLN A 241 19.79 6.74 15.52
CA GLN A 241 19.71 8.03 14.82
C GLN A 241 18.78 8.01 13.60
N VAL A 242 18.63 6.88 12.90
CA VAL A 242 17.71 6.78 11.75
C VAL A 242 16.27 6.92 12.22
N ILE A 243 15.91 6.28 13.34
CA ILE A 243 14.57 6.39 13.93
C ILE A 243 14.35 7.80 14.49
N ALA A 244 15.33 8.36 15.20
CA ALA A 244 15.22 9.71 15.75
C ALA A 244 15.00 10.77 14.67
N GLN A 245 15.76 10.70 13.56
CA GLN A 245 15.60 11.61 12.43
C GLN A 245 14.25 11.43 11.72
N HIS A 246 13.81 10.18 11.52
CA HIS A 246 12.51 9.88 10.92
C HIS A 246 11.36 10.41 11.80
N ALA A 247 11.48 10.28 13.12
CA ALA A 247 10.51 10.79 14.09
C ALA A 247 10.41 12.32 14.03
N ARG A 248 11.56 13.02 14.01
CA ARG A 248 11.60 14.49 13.88
C ARG A 248 10.98 14.95 12.56
N LYS A 249 11.26 14.25 11.45
CA LYS A 249 10.65 14.52 10.16
C LYS A 249 9.12 14.38 10.23
N ARG A 250 8.59 13.27 10.75
CA ARG A 250 7.13 13.07 10.87
C ARG A 250 6.49 14.05 11.85
N PHE A 251 7.16 14.40 12.94
CA PHE A 251 6.70 15.41 13.87
C PHE A 251 6.57 16.78 13.20
N ALA A 252 7.59 17.20 12.44
CA ALA A 252 7.56 18.45 11.68
C ALA A 252 6.46 18.43 10.61
N GLN A 253 6.24 17.30 9.94
CA GLN A 253 5.15 17.14 8.99
C GLN A 253 3.75 17.24 9.63
N ILE A 254 3.59 16.90 10.92
CA ILE A 254 2.34 17.10 11.65
C ILE A 254 2.19 18.54 12.13
N THR A 255 3.22 19.07 12.78
CA THR A 255 3.16 20.34 13.54
C THR A 255 3.56 21.57 12.73
N GLY A 256 4.17 21.38 11.57
CA GLY A 256 4.76 22.46 10.76
C GLY A 256 6.03 23.05 11.36
N THR A 257 6.59 22.44 12.43
CA THR A 257 7.72 22.98 13.18
C THR A 257 8.83 21.94 13.31
N GLU A 258 10.05 22.31 12.90
CA GLU A 258 11.23 21.48 13.10
C GLU A 258 11.64 21.42 14.58
N ILE A 259 12.13 20.26 15.01
CA ILE A 259 12.60 20.03 16.38
C ILE A 259 14.13 20.15 16.44
N GLN A 260 14.62 20.95 17.37
CA GLN A 260 16.03 20.99 17.76
C GLN A 260 16.29 20.14 19.01
N ASP A 261 17.55 19.78 19.27
CA ASP A 261 17.91 18.93 20.43
C ASP A 261 17.51 19.57 21.78
N GLU A 262 17.65 20.89 21.88
CA GLU A 262 17.29 21.66 23.07
C GLU A 262 15.78 21.62 23.36
N ASP A 263 14.96 21.56 22.31
CA ASP A 263 13.51 21.49 22.43
C ASP A 263 13.08 20.20 23.14
N LEU A 264 13.80 19.11 22.88
CA LEU A 264 13.47 17.79 23.43
C LEU A 264 13.71 17.69 24.94
N ILE A 265 14.42 18.64 25.56
CA ILE A 265 14.56 18.73 27.02
C ILE A 265 13.22 19.12 27.68
N LYS A 266 12.35 19.83 26.96
CA LYS A 266 11.07 20.30 27.46
C LYS A 266 10.06 19.17 27.59
N ASP A 267 9.11 19.35 28.49
CA ASP A 267 7.86 18.58 28.46
C ASP A 267 7.12 18.82 27.14
N PHE A 268 6.48 17.79 26.62
CA PHE A 268 5.78 17.85 25.33
C PHE A 268 4.70 18.93 25.30
N ASN A 269 3.86 19.06 26.34
CA ASN A 269 2.81 20.08 26.35
C ASN A 269 3.41 21.48 26.44
N LYS A 270 4.45 21.66 27.27
CA LYS A 270 5.17 22.93 27.33
C LYS A 270 5.78 23.32 25.98
N TYR A 271 6.36 22.36 25.25
CA TYR A 271 6.87 22.61 23.91
C TYR A 271 5.76 23.08 22.96
N LEU A 272 4.60 22.41 22.96
CA LEU A 272 3.46 22.82 22.14
C LEU A 272 3.00 24.24 22.47
N ASP A 273 2.87 24.56 23.77
CA ASP A 273 2.45 25.88 24.25
C ASP A 273 3.46 26.96 23.84
N ASP A 274 4.77 26.72 24.06
CA ASP A 274 5.85 27.65 23.71
C ASP A 274 5.90 27.95 22.21
N LYS A 275 5.52 26.99 21.36
CA LYS A 275 5.50 27.11 19.89
C LYS A 275 4.13 27.50 19.33
N GLY A 276 3.10 27.61 20.16
CA GLY A 276 1.72 27.89 19.72
C GLY A 276 1.13 26.79 18.84
N ILE A 277 1.52 25.53 19.06
CA ILE A 277 1.05 24.39 18.25
C ILE A 277 -0.26 23.86 18.85
N GLU A 278 -1.36 24.07 18.14
CA GLU A 278 -2.70 23.62 18.56
C GLU A 278 -3.06 22.27 17.94
N ILE A 279 -2.87 21.17 18.67
CA ILE A 279 -3.25 19.80 18.25
C ILE A 279 -4.14 19.12 19.30
N ASN A 280 -5.03 18.22 18.86
CA ASN A 280 -5.95 17.47 19.73
C ASN A 280 -6.18 16.03 19.25
N ASN A 281 -7.00 15.26 19.97
CA ASN A 281 -7.26 13.84 19.69
C ASN A 281 -8.46 13.55 18.79
N LYS A 282 -9.17 14.59 18.33
CA LYS A 282 -10.40 14.47 17.52
C LYS A 282 -10.20 14.94 16.08
N VAL A 283 -8.97 15.31 15.73
CA VAL A 283 -8.60 15.90 14.45
C VAL A 283 -7.24 15.36 14.05
N CYS A 284 -7.08 15.03 12.78
CA CYS A 284 -5.80 14.71 12.15
C CYS A 284 -5.12 16.00 11.67
N PHE A 285 -3.84 16.20 11.99
CA PHE A 285 -3.10 17.41 11.64
C PHE A 285 -1.97 17.16 10.64
N ARG A 286 -1.74 18.15 9.77
CA ARG A 286 -0.58 18.30 8.89
C ARG A 286 -0.13 19.75 8.83
N SER A 287 1.18 19.95 8.92
CA SER A 287 1.81 21.27 8.87
C SER A 287 1.21 22.28 9.88
N GLY A 288 0.73 21.80 11.04
CA GLY A 288 0.12 22.62 12.08
C GLY A 288 -1.38 22.88 11.90
N TYR A 289 -1.99 22.39 10.82
CA TYR A 289 -3.40 22.61 10.50
C TYR A 289 -4.18 21.30 10.43
N PRO A 290 -5.50 21.30 10.71
CA PRO A 290 -6.36 20.17 10.38
C PRO A 290 -6.15 19.75 8.92
N ILE A 291 -5.88 18.47 8.69
CA ILE A 291 -5.55 17.96 7.37
C ILE A 291 -6.68 18.27 6.36
N ASN A 292 -6.32 18.82 5.21
CA ASN A 292 -7.23 19.00 4.09
C ASN A 292 -6.78 18.11 2.94
N VAL A 293 -7.49 16.99 2.74
CA VAL A 293 -7.18 15.99 1.70
C VAL A 293 -7.22 16.62 0.31
N GLN A 294 -8.13 17.56 0.06
CA GLN A 294 -8.23 18.23 -1.24
C GLN A 294 -6.98 19.06 -1.54
N SER A 295 -6.49 19.82 -0.55
CA SER A 295 -5.23 20.56 -0.65
C SER A 295 -4.02 19.63 -0.80
N LEU A 296 -3.99 18.53 -0.05
CA LEU A 296 -2.91 17.55 -0.11
C LEU A 296 -2.83 16.89 -1.50
N VAL A 297 -3.97 16.48 -2.05
CA VAL A 297 -4.07 15.93 -3.40
C VAL A 297 -3.66 16.96 -4.45
N LYS A 298 -4.08 18.23 -4.31
CA LYS A 298 -3.70 19.29 -5.25
C LYS A 298 -2.18 19.54 -5.28
N SER A 299 -1.48 19.33 -4.16
CA SER A 299 -0.02 19.50 -4.09
C SER A 299 0.77 18.56 -5.02
N ILE A 300 0.15 17.46 -5.49
CA ILE A 300 0.71 16.57 -6.51
C ILE A 300 0.85 17.28 -7.88
N ILE A 301 -0.02 18.26 -8.17
CA ILE A 301 0.06 19.04 -9.42
C ILE A 301 1.15 20.10 -9.32
N ASP A 302 1.23 20.76 -8.16
CA ASP A 302 2.12 21.90 -7.93
C ASP A 302 3.60 21.49 -7.82
N SER A 303 3.87 20.20 -7.59
CA SER A 303 5.23 19.67 -7.41
C SER A 303 5.32 18.21 -7.86
N LYS A 304 6.52 17.73 -8.24
CA LYS A 304 6.73 16.28 -8.42
C LYS A 304 6.45 15.59 -7.08
N PRO A 305 5.43 14.73 -6.97
CA PRO A 305 5.04 14.18 -5.69
C PRO A 305 6.15 13.30 -5.12
N SER A 306 6.41 13.44 -3.82
CA SER A 306 7.31 12.52 -3.11
C SER A 306 6.61 11.17 -2.89
N VAL A 307 7.40 10.10 -2.75
CA VAL A 307 6.87 8.77 -2.40
C VAL A 307 6.10 8.81 -1.08
N ASP A 308 6.61 9.56 -0.09
CA ASP A 308 5.93 9.76 1.20
C ASP A 308 4.52 10.37 1.05
N LEU A 309 4.37 11.35 0.16
CA LEU A 309 3.08 11.98 -0.10
C LEU A 309 2.11 11.01 -0.80
N LEU A 310 2.60 10.24 -1.77
CA LEU A 310 1.78 9.25 -2.48
C LEU A 310 1.34 8.11 -1.55
N ASP A 311 2.23 7.64 -0.68
CA ASP A 311 1.91 6.62 0.32
C ASP A 311 0.90 7.13 1.35
N GLU A 312 1.05 8.38 1.80
CA GLU A 312 0.08 9.03 2.67
C GLU A 312 -1.29 9.16 1.99
N LEU A 313 -1.31 9.66 0.76
CA LEU A 313 -2.54 9.83 0.00
C LEU A 313 -3.21 8.49 -0.28
N PHE A 314 -2.45 7.44 -0.61
CA PHE A 314 -3.00 6.11 -0.73
C PHE A 314 -3.59 5.63 0.60
N ALA A 315 -2.89 5.83 1.71
CA ALA A 315 -3.38 5.42 3.02
C ALA A 315 -4.67 6.14 3.43
N ILE A 316 -4.86 7.40 3.03
CA ILE A 316 -6.05 8.20 3.35
C ILE A 316 -7.19 7.91 2.37
N THR A 317 -6.89 7.91 1.07
CA THR A 317 -7.90 7.94 -0.01
C THR A 317 -8.16 6.57 -0.63
N GLY A 318 -7.26 5.60 -0.44
CA GLY A 318 -7.27 4.32 -1.17
C GLY A 318 -6.86 4.45 -2.63
N ASN A 319 -6.60 5.67 -3.14
CA ASN A 319 -6.22 5.93 -4.52
C ASN A 319 -4.71 6.16 -4.62
N ARG A 320 -4.08 5.57 -5.63
CA ARG A 320 -2.63 5.71 -5.86
C ARG A 320 -2.25 6.79 -6.88
N PHE A 321 -3.23 7.44 -7.52
CA PHE A 321 -3.02 8.50 -8.52
C PHE A 321 -2.01 8.11 -9.61
N GLY A 322 -2.11 6.87 -10.10
CA GLY A 322 -1.23 6.32 -11.13
C GLY A 322 0.16 5.86 -10.64
N HIS A 323 0.45 5.96 -9.34
CA HIS A 323 1.65 5.38 -8.75
C HIS A 323 1.42 3.91 -8.37
N ASP A 324 2.35 3.03 -8.72
CA ASP A 324 2.44 1.70 -8.14
C ASP A 324 3.86 1.54 -7.58
N PRO A 325 4.03 1.32 -6.27
CA PRO A 325 5.36 1.21 -5.66
C PRO A 325 6.17 0.01 -6.19
N GLU A 326 5.52 -0.97 -6.83
CA GLU A 326 6.19 -2.09 -7.48
C GLU A 326 6.55 -1.83 -8.94
N ILE A 327 6.10 -0.72 -9.54
CA ILE A 327 6.37 -0.37 -10.93
C ILE A 327 7.49 0.66 -11.00
N TRP A 328 8.56 0.27 -11.67
CA TRP A 328 9.66 1.16 -12.00
C TRP A 328 9.25 2.01 -13.20
N ILE A 329 9.17 3.32 -13.02
CA ILE A 329 8.71 4.24 -14.06
C ILE A 329 9.79 4.31 -15.15
N TYR A 330 9.57 3.55 -16.22
CA TYR A 330 10.39 3.59 -17.44
C TYR A 330 9.70 4.38 -18.54
N ALA A 331 8.37 4.40 -18.55
CA ALA A 331 7.55 5.21 -19.46
C ALA A 331 7.32 6.65 -18.93
N ASN A 332 6.59 7.45 -19.72
CA ASN A 332 6.16 8.79 -19.29
C ASN A 332 5.36 8.71 -17.98
N PRO A 333 5.61 9.62 -17.00
CA PRO A 333 4.82 9.65 -15.78
C PRO A 333 3.33 9.88 -16.09
N PRO A 334 2.40 9.41 -15.24
CA PRO A 334 0.98 9.65 -15.43
C PRO A 334 0.66 11.14 -15.58
N ASP A 335 -0.39 11.47 -16.33
CA ASP A 335 -0.97 12.82 -16.31
C ASP A 335 -1.67 13.05 -14.96
N TYR A 336 -0.86 13.42 -13.97
CA TYR A 336 -1.32 13.70 -12.62
C TYR A 336 -2.40 14.79 -12.60
N SER A 337 -2.33 15.78 -13.49
CA SER A 337 -3.28 16.90 -13.49
C SER A 337 -4.68 16.42 -13.83
N SER A 338 -4.81 15.62 -14.88
CA SER A 338 -6.10 15.04 -15.30
C SER A 338 -6.65 14.05 -14.26
N LEU A 339 -5.81 13.14 -13.76
CA LEU A 339 -6.20 12.16 -12.74
C LEU A 339 -6.66 12.81 -11.44
N VAL A 340 -5.89 13.78 -10.94
CA VAL A 340 -6.20 14.51 -9.70
C VAL A 340 -7.47 15.33 -9.86
N SER A 341 -7.61 16.08 -10.96
CA SER A 341 -8.78 16.94 -11.17
C SER A 341 -10.08 16.13 -11.25
N SER A 342 -10.06 15.03 -11.99
CA SER A 342 -11.22 14.13 -12.12
C SER A 342 -11.58 13.52 -10.77
N TRP A 343 -10.59 12.99 -10.04
CA TRP A 343 -10.82 12.40 -8.73
C TRP A 343 -11.36 13.39 -7.71
N LEU A 344 -10.86 14.64 -7.68
CA LEU A 344 -11.31 15.68 -6.76
C LEU A 344 -12.78 16.05 -6.97
N VAL A 345 -13.23 16.13 -8.23
CA VAL A 345 -14.64 16.42 -8.55
C VAL A 345 -15.56 15.31 -8.02
N GLU A 346 -15.16 14.06 -8.20
CA GLU A 346 -15.98 12.90 -7.83
C GLU A 346 -15.94 12.57 -6.33
N ASN A 347 -14.79 12.79 -5.67
CA ASN A 347 -14.52 12.26 -4.33
C ASN A 347 -14.17 13.32 -3.29
N GLY A 348 -13.78 14.54 -3.70
CA GLY A 348 -13.25 15.55 -2.79
C GLY A 348 -14.20 15.90 -1.64
N SER A 349 -15.51 15.93 -1.90
CA SER A 349 -16.54 16.23 -0.89
C SER A 349 -16.70 15.17 0.20
N LYS A 350 -16.18 13.94 0.00
CA LYS A 350 -16.22 12.85 1.00
C LYS A 350 -15.30 13.12 2.20
N TYR A 351 -14.29 13.97 2.04
CA TYR A 351 -13.23 14.18 3.04
C TYR A 351 -13.42 15.51 3.76
N SER A 352 -14.00 15.46 4.95
CA SER A 352 -14.09 16.62 5.84
C SER A 352 -12.70 17.03 6.34
N ILE A 353 -12.47 18.34 6.49
CA ILE A 353 -11.23 18.87 7.06
C ILE A 353 -10.98 18.26 8.44
N GLY A 354 -9.77 17.77 8.67
CA GLY A 354 -9.35 17.19 9.94
C GLY A 354 -9.84 15.77 10.22
N SER A 355 -10.63 15.17 9.33
CA SER A 355 -11.19 13.83 9.55
C SER A 355 -10.15 12.72 9.39
N LEU A 356 -10.28 11.67 10.19
CA LEU A 356 -9.51 10.44 10.03
C LEU A 356 -10.16 9.61 8.92
N ASN A 357 -9.42 9.36 7.84
CA ASN A 357 -9.83 8.46 6.78
C ASN A 357 -8.72 7.44 6.54
N LYS A 358 -9.12 6.21 6.24
CA LYS A 358 -8.23 5.13 5.84
C LYS A 358 -8.81 4.46 4.61
N LEU A 359 -7.98 4.32 3.57
CA LEU A 359 -8.35 3.68 2.31
C LEU A 359 -9.65 4.22 1.68
N GLY A 360 -9.95 5.49 1.89
CA GLY A 360 -11.14 6.16 1.35
C GLY A 360 -12.38 6.11 2.25
N PHE A 361 -12.28 5.50 3.44
CA PHE A 361 -13.39 5.38 4.39
C PHE A 361 -13.14 6.20 5.64
N ALA A 362 -14.16 6.95 6.06
CA ALA A 362 -14.14 7.68 7.33
C ALA A 362 -14.03 6.70 8.51
N GLN A 363 -13.22 7.07 9.48
CA GLN A 363 -12.88 6.26 10.65
C GLN A 363 -13.26 6.98 11.94
N SER A 364 -13.41 6.23 13.03
CA SER A 364 -13.71 6.79 14.35
C SER A 364 -12.44 7.10 15.14
N PHE A 365 -12.44 8.23 15.87
CA PHE A 365 -11.41 8.54 16.86
C PHE A 365 -11.63 7.83 18.21
N ALA A 366 -12.81 7.25 18.45
CA ALA A 366 -13.19 6.68 19.76
C ALA A 366 -12.15 5.72 20.36
N PRO A 367 -11.53 4.79 19.60
CA PRO A 367 -10.53 3.86 20.13
C PRO A 367 -9.23 4.51 20.62
N MET A 368 -9.02 5.81 20.36
CA MET A 368 -7.85 6.60 20.77
C MET A 368 -8.15 7.60 21.89
N LEU A 369 -9.42 7.71 22.30
CA LEU A 369 -9.90 8.63 23.32
C LEU A 369 -10.12 7.94 24.68
N GLU A 370 -10.17 6.61 24.67
CA GLU A 370 -10.10 5.72 25.84
C GLU A 370 -8.64 5.47 26.22
#